data_AF-A0A3D5L000-F1
#
_entry.id   AF-A0A3D5L000-F1
#
_cell.length_a   1.000
_cell.length_b   1.000
_cell.length_c   1.000
_cell.angle_alpha   90.00
_cell.angle_beta   90.00
_cell.angle_gamma   90.00
#
_symmetry.space_group_name_H-M   'P 1'
#
loop_
_entity.id
_entity.type
_entity.pdbx_description
1 polymer ?
#
loop_
_entity_poly.entity_id
_entity_poly.type
_entity_poly.pdbx_seq_one_letter_code
_entity_poly.pdbx_strand_id
1 'polypeptide(L)'
;LESQGVCATYKHFPGHGATAGDTHEGYAYTDKTLEELTGDELVPFAAAVQHGAKFMMVGHICLPNVTGDNTPASLSYQVTTGILRNTMGYDGIIITDALNMGAITGQCTSGEAAVKAFLAGADLLLMPEDFHSAYQTMLSMAESGQIPMERLDASVRRILTVKLSMQQ
;
A
#
# COMPACT_ATOMS: atom_id res chain seq x y z
N LEU A 1 -7.77 7.62 -19.27
CA LEU A 1 -7.18 8.48 -18.22
C LEU A 1 -5.82 9.02 -18.66
N GLU A 2 -4.87 8.14 -18.98
CA GLU A 2 -3.51 8.57 -19.33
C GLU A 2 -3.42 9.43 -20.60
N SER A 3 -4.22 9.14 -21.62
CA SER A 3 -4.33 9.99 -22.83
C SER A 3 -4.86 11.40 -22.55
N GLN A 4 -5.35 11.66 -21.34
CA GLN A 4 -5.82 12.96 -20.86
C GLN A 4 -4.89 13.55 -19.78
N GLY A 5 -3.68 13.01 -19.62
CA GLY A 5 -2.73 13.45 -18.61
C GLY A 5 -3.08 13.06 -17.17
N VAL A 6 -4.07 12.18 -16.97
CA VAL A 6 -4.49 11.73 -15.64
C VAL A 6 -3.81 10.41 -15.30
N CYS A 7 -3.07 10.36 -14.18
CA CYS A 7 -2.49 9.14 -13.67
C CYS A 7 -3.59 8.24 -13.08
N ALA A 8 -3.75 7.04 -13.62
CA ALA A 8 -4.68 6.05 -13.09
C ALA A 8 -4.07 5.30 -11.89
N THR A 9 -4.94 4.83 -10.99
CA THR A 9 -4.57 4.01 -9.84
C THR A 9 -5.31 2.69 -9.87
N TYR A 10 -4.57 1.58 -9.88
CA TYR A 10 -5.15 0.25 -9.72
C TYR A 10 -5.46 0.01 -8.25
N LYS A 11 -6.68 -0.44 -7.95
CA LYS A 11 -7.16 -0.61 -6.57
C LYS A 11 -8.21 -1.73 -6.47
N HIS A 12 -8.35 -2.41 -5.33
CA HIS A 12 -7.47 -2.38 -4.15
C HIS A 12 -6.61 -3.66 -4.17
N PHE A 13 -5.30 -3.53 -4.33
CA PHE A 13 -4.38 -4.67 -4.20
C PHE A 13 -4.47 -5.25 -2.77
N PRO A 14 -4.49 -6.57 -2.57
CA PRO A 14 -4.31 -7.66 -3.54
C PRO A 14 -5.61 -8.17 -4.20
N GLY A 15 -6.74 -7.47 -4.04
CA GLY A 15 -8.02 -7.81 -4.66
C GLY A 15 -9.16 -7.88 -3.64
N HIS A 16 -10.07 -6.92 -3.70
CA HIS A 16 -11.24 -6.84 -2.80
C HIS A 16 -12.43 -7.69 -3.29
N GLY A 17 -12.42 -8.18 -4.54
CA GLY A 17 -13.58 -8.81 -5.19
C GLY A 17 -14.04 -10.14 -4.57
N ALA A 18 -13.16 -10.84 -3.86
CA ALA A 18 -13.46 -12.13 -3.23
C ALA A 18 -13.35 -12.09 -1.70
N THR A 19 -13.37 -10.90 -1.09
CA THR A 19 -13.28 -10.76 0.37
C THR A 19 -14.65 -10.84 1.02
N ALA A 20 -14.73 -11.43 2.21
CA ALA A 20 -15.89 -11.26 3.08
C ALA A 20 -15.76 -9.99 3.92
N GLY A 21 -16.87 -9.27 4.13
CA GLY A 21 -16.94 -8.05 4.96
C GLY A 21 -16.75 -6.72 4.21
N ASP A 22 -17.09 -5.61 4.88
CA ASP A 22 -16.85 -4.23 4.42
C ASP A 22 -15.66 -3.64 5.19
N THR A 23 -14.64 -3.15 4.48
CA THR A 23 -13.46 -2.50 5.07
C THR A 23 -13.79 -1.21 5.83
N HIS A 24 -14.95 -0.60 5.58
CA HIS A 24 -15.39 0.60 6.28
C HIS A 24 -15.92 0.30 7.70
N GLU A 25 -16.44 -0.91 7.94
CA GLU A 25 -17.01 -1.33 9.24
C GLU A 25 -16.14 -2.35 9.99
N GLY A 26 -15.12 -2.94 9.33
CA GLY A 26 -14.23 -3.93 9.92
C GLY A 26 -13.19 -4.46 8.93
N TYR A 27 -12.71 -5.69 9.14
CA TYR A 27 -11.73 -6.30 8.23
C TYR A 27 -12.41 -6.90 7.00
N ALA A 28 -11.88 -6.57 5.82
CA ALA A 28 -11.96 -7.50 4.70
C ALA A 28 -10.85 -8.54 4.84
N TYR A 29 -11.17 -9.80 4.63
CA TYR A 29 -10.19 -10.87 4.64
C TYR A 29 -10.49 -11.88 3.54
N THR A 30 -9.47 -12.64 3.18
CA THR A 30 -9.60 -13.82 2.33
C THR A 30 -8.65 -14.90 2.84
N ASP A 31 -9.16 -16.13 2.94
CA ASP A 31 -8.40 -17.30 3.33
C ASP A 31 -7.75 -18.00 2.12
N LYS A 32 -7.76 -17.37 0.94
CA LYS A 32 -7.04 -17.90 -0.21
C LYS A 32 -5.53 -17.98 0.06
N THR A 33 -4.92 -19.04 -0.44
CA THR A 33 -3.47 -19.20 -0.53
C THR A 33 -2.89 -18.25 -1.57
N LEU A 34 -1.57 -18.02 -1.52
CA LEU A 34 -0.89 -17.20 -2.51
C LEU A 34 -1.02 -17.77 -3.94
N GLU A 35 -1.07 -19.10 -4.08
CA GLU A 35 -1.24 -19.76 -5.38
C GLU A 35 -2.61 -19.44 -5.98
N GLU A 36 -3.69 -19.56 -5.20
CA GLU A 36 -5.05 -19.21 -5.62
C GLU A 36 -5.16 -17.72 -5.97
N LEU A 37 -4.63 -16.82 -5.13
CA LEU A 37 -4.59 -15.39 -5.41
C LEU A 37 -3.85 -15.09 -6.72
N THR A 38 -2.75 -15.81 -6.99
CA THR A 38 -1.97 -15.64 -8.22
C THR A 38 -2.76 -16.08 -9.46
N GLY A 39 -3.57 -17.13 -9.34
CA GLY A 39 -4.44 -17.61 -10.43
C GLY A 39 -5.66 -16.72 -10.69
N ASP A 40 -6.10 -15.95 -9.70
CA ASP A 40 -7.35 -15.19 -9.73
C ASP A 40 -7.13 -13.68 -9.52
N GLU A 41 -7.18 -13.21 -8.27
CA GLU A 41 -7.25 -11.77 -7.94
C GLU A 41 -6.02 -10.97 -8.36
N LEU A 42 -4.84 -11.59 -8.39
CA LEU A 42 -3.59 -10.93 -8.76
C LEU A 42 -3.39 -10.81 -10.28
N VAL A 43 -4.16 -11.53 -11.09
CA VAL A 43 -4.08 -11.48 -12.57
C VAL A 43 -4.20 -10.05 -13.11
N PRO A 44 -5.24 -9.25 -12.76
CA PRO A 44 -5.33 -7.87 -13.25
C PRO A 44 -4.19 -6.97 -12.76
N PHE A 45 -3.66 -7.21 -11.55
CA PHE A 45 -2.55 -6.43 -11.03
C PHE A 45 -1.23 -6.78 -11.73
N ALA A 46 -0.98 -8.06 -12.05
CA ALA A 46 0.18 -8.48 -12.83
C ALA A 46 0.18 -7.83 -14.23
N ALA A 47 -0.98 -7.79 -14.89
CA ALA A 47 -1.13 -7.08 -16.16
C ALA A 47 -0.86 -5.57 -15.99
N ALA A 48 -1.35 -4.95 -14.92
CA ALA A 48 -1.10 -3.54 -14.62
C ALA A 48 0.41 -3.24 -14.47
N VAL A 49 1.15 -4.11 -13.76
CA VAL A 49 2.60 -3.98 -13.63
C VAL A 49 3.29 -4.08 -14.99
N GLN A 50 2.93 -5.08 -15.80
CA GLN A 50 3.50 -5.26 -17.15
C GLN A 50 3.24 -4.07 -18.08
N HIS A 51 2.11 -3.38 -17.90
CA HIS A 51 1.76 -2.18 -18.67
C HIS A 51 2.28 -0.87 -18.06
N GLY A 52 3.11 -0.93 -17.01
CA GLY A 52 3.78 0.25 -16.45
C GLY A 52 2.86 1.16 -15.63
N ALA A 53 1.88 0.59 -14.94
CA ALA A 53 0.97 1.35 -14.08
C ALA A 53 1.72 2.27 -13.10
N LYS A 54 1.36 3.56 -13.07
CA LYS A 54 2.06 4.54 -12.22
C LYS A 54 1.73 4.43 -10.73
N PHE A 55 0.50 4.02 -10.40
CA PHE A 55 0.02 3.91 -9.02
C PHE A 55 -0.67 2.57 -8.75
N MET A 56 -0.36 1.99 -7.60
CA MET A 56 -1.01 0.83 -7.01
C MET A 56 -1.49 1.18 -5.61
N MET A 57 -2.81 1.06 -5.37
CA MET A 57 -3.38 1.24 -4.04
C MET A 57 -3.50 -0.09 -3.33
N VAL A 58 -2.92 -0.19 -2.13
CA VAL A 58 -2.99 -1.38 -1.29
C VAL A 58 -4.08 -1.21 -0.24
N GLY A 59 -5.05 -2.12 -0.25
CA GLY A 59 -6.21 -2.12 0.65
C GLY A 59 -5.89 -2.67 2.05
N HIS A 60 -6.85 -2.51 2.95
CA HIS A 60 -6.82 -3.06 4.31
C HIS A 60 -7.41 -4.47 4.35
N ILE A 61 -6.82 -5.38 3.57
CA ILE A 61 -7.29 -6.76 3.40
C ILE A 61 -6.33 -7.71 4.12
N CYS A 62 -6.84 -8.54 5.03
CA CYS A 62 -6.07 -9.55 5.74
C CYS A 62 -5.94 -10.84 4.90
N LEU A 63 -4.76 -11.45 4.90
CA LEU A 63 -4.44 -12.65 4.12
C LEU A 63 -3.80 -13.72 5.03
N PRO A 64 -4.51 -14.29 6.02
CA PRO A 64 -3.92 -15.16 7.03
C PRO A 64 -3.19 -16.39 6.48
N ASN A 65 -3.68 -16.97 5.38
CA ASN A 65 -3.00 -18.09 4.71
C ASN A 65 -1.76 -17.68 3.90
N VAL A 66 -1.49 -16.38 3.77
CA VAL A 66 -0.28 -15.82 3.15
C VAL A 66 0.67 -15.29 4.21
N THR A 67 0.19 -14.44 5.12
CA THR A 67 1.02 -13.76 6.13
C THR A 67 1.21 -14.54 7.42
N GLY A 68 0.36 -15.55 7.68
CA GLY A 68 0.33 -16.28 8.95
C GLY A 68 -0.33 -15.52 10.10
N ASP A 69 -0.88 -14.33 9.83
CA ASP A 69 -1.53 -13.47 10.82
C ASP A 69 -2.65 -12.62 10.18
N ASN A 70 -3.28 -11.74 10.96
CA ASN A 70 -4.31 -10.84 10.46
C ASN A 70 -3.78 -9.44 10.12
N THR A 71 -2.49 -9.29 9.84
CA THR A 71 -1.94 -7.98 9.46
C THR A 71 -2.50 -7.59 8.07
N PRO A 72 -3.18 -6.43 7.93
CA PRO A 72 -3.71 -6.01 6.63
C PRO A 72 -2.60 -5.80 5.60
N ALA A 73 -2.89 -6.06 4.33
CA ALA A 73 -1.93 -5.95 3.22
C ALA A 73 -1.17 -4.60 3.22
N SER A 74 -1.87 -3.49 3.46
CA SER A 74 -1.28 -2.13 3.52
C SER A 74 -0.27 -1.92 4.64
N LEU A 75 -0.28 -2.77 5.67
CA LEU A 75 0.65 -2.74 6.81
C LEU A 75 1.63 -3.92 6.79
N SER A 76 1.51 -4.84 5.82
CA SER A 76 2.33 -6.06 5.74
C SER A 76 3.48 -5.89 4.75
N TYR A 77 4.72 -5.97 5.23
CA TYR A 77 5.91 -5.98 4.38
C TYR A 77 5.89 -7.17 3.41
N GLN A 78 5.45 -8.35 3.88
CA GLN A 78 5.39 -9.55 3.06
C GLN A 78 4.48 -9.36 1.84
N VAL A 79 3.35 -8.66 2.01
CA VAL A 79 2.41 -8.40 0.92
C VAL A 79 2.84 -7.21 0.07
N THR A 80 3.09 -6.06 0.70
CA THR A 80 3.36 -4.80 -0.01
C THR A 80 4.74 -4.79 -0.68
N THR A 81 5.78 -5.22 0.02
CA THR A 81 7.13 -5.31 -0.57
C THR A 81 7.42 -6.70 -1.12
N GLY A 82 7.14 -7.76 -0.36
CA GLY A 82 7.45 -9.12 -0.79
C GLY A 82 6.75 -9.52 -2.08
N ILE A 83 5.42 -9.41 -2.12
CA ILE A 83 4.64 -9.82 -3.30
C ILE A 83 4.63 -8.71 -4.36
N LEU A 84 4.12 -7.52 -4.04
CA LEU A 84 3.91 -6.48 -5.06
C LEU A 84 5.22 -5.90 -5.61
N ARG A 85 6.11 -5.40 -4.73
CA ARG A 85 7.38 -4.81 -5.18
C ARG A 85 8.32 -5.85 -5.76
N ASN A 86 8.59 -6.94 -5.03
CA ASN A 86 9.67 -7.86 -5.37
C ASN A 86 9.22 -8.97 -6.33
N THR A 87 8.19 -9.75 -5.97
CA THR A 87 7.75 -10.89 -6.80
C THR A 87 7.11 -10.43 -8.11
N MET A 88 6.25 -9.41 -8.07
CA MET A 88 5.59 -8.89 -9.28
C MET A 88 6.43 -7.86 -10.04
N GLY A 89 7.51 -7.35 -9.43
CA GLY A 89 8.41 -6.37 -10.06
C GLY A 89 7.80 -4.97 -10.23
N TYR A 90 6.92 -4.55 -9.30
CA TYR A 90 6.24 -3.28 -9.41
C TYR A 90 7.12 -2.09 -9.00
N ASP A 91 7.58 -1.25 -9.92
CA ASP A 91 8.45 -0.10 -9.59
C ASP A 91 7.74 1.25 -9.40
N GLY A 92 6.41 1.30 -9.60
CA GLY A 92 5.61 2.53 -9.47
C GLY A 92 5.33 2.94 -8.02
N ILE A 93 4.43 3.91 -7.83
CA ILE A 93 4.08 4.44 -6.52
C ILE A 93 3.06 3.53 -5.84
N ILE A 94 3.43 3.01 -4.66
CA ILE A 94 2.49 2.32 -3.78
C ILE A 94 1.82 3.37 -2.88
N ILE A 95 0.50 3.44 -2.93
CA ILE A 95 -0.30 4.28 -2.03
C ILE A 95 -1.14 3.37 -1.13
N THR A 96 -1.32 3.72 0.13
CA THR A 96 -2.28 3.01 0.99
C THR A 96 -3.71 3.35 0.57
N ASP A 97 -4.67 2.49 0.91
CA ASP A 97 -6.03 2.98 1.12
C ASP A 97 -6.09 3.95 2.33
N ALA A 98 -7.24 4.55 2.58
CA ALA A 98 -7.37 5.59 3.59
C ALA A 98 -7.08 5.08 5.01
N LEU A 99 -6.00 5.56 5.62
CA LEU A 99 -5.53 5.14 6.95
C LEU A 99 -6.46 5.54 8.10
N ASN A 100 -7.47 6.38 7.84
CA ASN A 100 -8.52 6.74 8.79
C ASN A 100 -9.71 5.75 8.78
N MET A 101 -9.66 4.68 7.99
CA MET A 101 -10.68 3.63 8.00
C MET A 101 -10.62 2.78 9.28
N GLY A 102 -11.78 2.27 9.70
CA GLY A 102 -11.93 1.50 10.95
C GLY A 102 -11.03 0.26 11.05
N ALA A 103 -10.71 -0.37 9.91
CA ALA A 103 -9.76 -1.49 9.83
C ALA A 103 -8.35 -1.13 10.35
N ILE A 104 -7.99 0.16 10.33
CA ILE A 104 -6.70 0.68 10.80
C ILE A 104 -6.85 1.36 12.15
N THR A 105 -7.78 2.30 12.29
CA THR A 105 -7.94 3.11 13.51
C THR A 105 -8.41 2.28 14.71
N GLY A 106 -9.07 1.14 14.48
CA GLY A 106 -9.41 0.19 15.54
C GLY A 106 -8.21 -0.57 16.14
N GLN A 107 -7.02 -0.52 15.53
CA GLN A 107 -5.85 -1.30 15.95
C GLN A 107 -4.57 -0.48 16.15
N CYS A 108 -4.43 0.64 15.45
CA CYS A 108 -3.23 1.44 15.43
C CYS A 108 -3.59 2.90 15.67
N THR A 109 -2.74 3.58 16.43
CA THR A 109 -2.71 5.05 16.39
C THR A 109 -2.26 5.52 15.01
N SER A 110 -2.57 6.77 14.65
CA SER A 110 -2.18 7.35 13.36
C SER A 110 -0.66 7.33 13.13
N GLY A 111 0.13 7.58 14.18
CA GLY A 111 1.60 7.47 14.13
C GLY A 111 2.08 6.04 13.83
N GLU A 112 1.54 5.05 14.53
CA GLU A 112 1.89 3.64 14.30
C GLU A 112 1.48 3.15 12.91
N ALA A 113 0.27 3.51 12.47
CA ALA A 113 -0.23 3.15 11.15
C ALA A 113 0.66 3.72 10.03
N ALA A 114 1.04 5.00 10.15
CA ALA A 114 1.93 5.66 9.20
C ALA A 114 3.29 4.97 9.10
N VAL A 115 3.93 4.70 10.23
CA VAL A 115 5.23 4.02 10.28
C VAL A 115 5.14 2.60 9.73
N LYS A 116 4.16 1.80 10.18
CA LYS A 116 3.97 0.43 9.71
C LYS A 116 3.73 0.37 8.20
N ALA A 117 2.85 1.20 7.66
CA ALA A 117 2.57 1.24 6.22
C ALA A 117 3.81 1.66 5.41
N PHE A 118 4.55 2.66 5.88
CA PHE A 118 5.77 3.12 5.22
C PHE A 118 6.85 2.04 5.21
N LEU A 119 7.08 1.38 6.35
CA LEU A 119 8.03 0.28 6.49
C LEU A 119 7.60 -0.95 5.68
N ALA A 120 6.29 -1.20 5.54
CA ALA A 120 5.75 -2.25 4.69
C ALA A 120 6.04 -2.03 3.20
N GLY A 121 6.28 -0.79 2.77
CA GLY A 121 6.68 -0.44 1.41
C GLY A 121 5.85 0.65 0.73
N ALA A 122 4.89 1.25 1.44
CA ALA A 122 4.10 2.35 0.88
C ALA A 122 4.96 3.60 0.63
N ASP A 123 4.73 4.24 -0.51
CA ASP A 123 5.38 5.51 -0.87
C ASP A 123 4.50 6.72 -0.47
N LEU A 124 3.17 6.55 -0.51
CA LEU A 124 2.18 7.55 -0.10
C LEU A 124 1.24 7.01 0.98
N LEU A 125 1.07 7.79 2.05
CA LEU A 125 0.21 7.48 3.19
C LEU A 125 -1.09 8.29 3.03
N LEU A 126 -2.17 7.63 2.62
CA LEU A 126 -3.42 8.31 2.30
C LEU A 126 -4.25 8.54 3.57
N MET A 127 -4.61 9.80 3.83
CA MET A 127 -5.58 10.22 4.85
C MET A 127 -5.43 9.54 6.23
N PRO A 128 -4.33 9.75 6.97
CA PRO A 128 -4.27 9.40 8.39
C PRO A 128 -5.41 10.08 9.17
N GLU A 129 -5.94 9.41 10.19
CA GLU A 129 -7.02 9.97 11.05
C GLU A 129 -6.57 11.24 11.77
N ASP A 130 -5.38 11.21 12.37
CA ASP A 130 -4.67 12.37 12.90
C ASP A 130 -3.38 12.57 12.09
N PHE A 131 -3.45 13.50 11.14
CA PHE A 131 -2.31 13.89 10.32
C PHE A 131 -1.14 14.44 11.15
N HIS A 132 -1.41 15.22 12.21
CA HIS A 132 -0.34 15.82 13.01
C HIS A 132 0.45 14.75 13.75
N SER A 133 -0.26 13.81 14.39
CA SER A 133 0.36 12.65 15.04
C SER A 133 1.19 11.83 14.03
N ALA A 134 0.59 11.46 12.89
CA ALA A 134 1.28 10.70 11.85
C ALA A 134 2.56 11.39 11.36
N TYR A 135 2.48 12.69 11.08
CA TYR A 135 3.62 13.49 10.62
C TYR A 135 4.74 13.56 11.66
N GLN A 136 4.41 13.90 12.92
CA GLN A 136 5.42 14.04 13.98
C GLN A 136 6.13 12.71 14.27
N THR A 137 5.39 11.59 14.27
CA THR A 137 5.99 10.27 14.44
C THR A 137 6.93 9.94 13.28
N MET A 138 6.51 10.14 12.03
CA MET A 138 7.35 9.89 10.86
C MET A 138 8.62 10.75 10.87
N LEU A 139 8.49 12.04 11.21
CA LEU A 139 9.63 12.96 11.33
C LEU A 139 10.61 12.47 12.39
N SER A 140 10.12 12.15 13.60
CA SER A 140 10.97 11.64 14.69
C SER A 140 11.67 10.33 14.34
N MET A 141 10.99 9.41 13.64
CA MET A 141 11.59 8.16 13.17
C MET A 141 12.67 8.38 12.11
N ALA A 142 12.50 9.38 11.23
CA ALA A 142 13.50 9.76 10.24
C ALA A 142 14.72 10.43 10.91
N GLU A 143 14.49 11.41 11.80
CA GLU A 143 15.56 12.13 12.51
C GLU A 143 16.38 11.21 13.42
N SER A 144 15.75 10.22 14.04
CA SER A 144 16.43 9.20 14.87
C SER A 144 17.14 8.11 14.05
N GLY A 145 16.95 8.07 12.73
CA GLY A 145 17.54 7.06 11.84
C GLY A 145 16.88 5.68 11.89
N GLN A 146 15.75 5.54 12.59
CA GLN A 146 14.96 4.30 12.59
C GLN A 146 14.30 4.03 11.23
N ILE A 147 13.98 5.10 10.49
CA ILE A 147 13.70 5.02 9.06
C ILE A 147 15.00 5.30 8.29
N PRO A 148 15.52 4.34 7.51
CA PRO A 148 16.70 4.59 6.68
C PRO A 148 16.42 5.71 5.66
N MET A 149 17.33 6.67 5.54
CA MET A 149 17.19 7.77 4.56
C MET A 149 17.08 7.27 3.12
N GLU A 150 17.79 6.19 2.77
CA GLU A 150 17.67 5.56 1.45
C GLU A 150 16.23 5.10 1.14
N ARG A 151 15.52 4.58 2.15
CA ARG A 151 14.12 4.14 2.01
C ARG A 151 13.19 5.34 1.78
N LEU A 152 13.43 6.45 2.46
CA LEU A 152 12.69 7.71 2.29
C LEU A 152 12.95 8.32 0.91
N ASP A 153 14.22 8.41 0.52
CA ASP A 153 14.64 8.92 -0.79
C ASP A 153 14.08 8.09 -1.93
N ALA A 154 13.95 6.77 -1.77
CA ALA A 154 13.31 5.91 -2.77
C ALA A 154 11.83 6.29 -3.00
N SER A 155 11.05 6.50 -1.94
CA SER A 155 9.65 6.97 -2.06
C SER A 155 9.58 8.34 -2.74
N VAL A 156 10.39 9.29 -2.25
CA VAL A 156 10.41 10.66 -2.77
C VAL A 156 10.80 10.68 -4.25
N ARG A 157 11.80 9.88 -4.65
CA ARG A 157 12.21 9.75 -6.05
C ARG A 157 11.06 9.29 -6.94
N ARG A 158 10.34 8.22 -6.57
CA ARG A 158 9.18 7.73 -7.34
C ARG A 158 8.10 8.82 -7.49
N ILE A 159 7.80 9.51 -6.40
CA ILE A 159 6.81 10.60 -6.38
C ILE A 159 7.23 11.75 -7.30
N LEU A 160 8.49 12.20 -7.19
CA LEU A 160 9.00 13.30 -8.01
C LEU A 160 9.09 12.92 -9.49
N THR A 161 9.51 11.70 -9.82
CA THR A 161 9.53 11.19 -11.20
C THR A 161 8.14 11.27 -11.84
N VAL A 162 7.09 10.85 -11.14
CA VAL A 162 5.73 10.95 -11.65
C VAL A 162 5.29 12.40 -11.80
N LYS A 163 5.52 13.25 -10.79
CA LYS A 163 5.17 14.69 -10.86
C LYS A 163 5.83 15.40 -12.05
N LEU A 164 7.11 15.12 -12.31
CA LEU A 164 7.85 15.69 -13.44
C LEU A 164 7.34 15.16 -14.79
N SER A 165 6.86 13.91 -14.85
CA SER A 165 6.26 13.34 -16.07
C SER A 165 4.92 13.98 -16.44
N MET A 166 4.26 14.67 -15.50
CA MET A 166 2.94 15.30 -15.71
C MET A 166 3.03 16.78 -16.14
N GLN A 167 4.22 17.39 -16.08
CA GLN A 167 4.44 18.79 -16.47
C GLN A 167 4.85 18.95 -17.94
N GLN A 168 4.93 17.83 -18.68
CA GLN A 168 5.20 17.77 -20.12
C GLN A 168 3.90 17.51 -20.87
#